data_AF-A0A962PKD7-F1
#
_entry.id   AF-A0A962PKD7-F1
#
_cell.length_a   1.000
_cell.length_b   1.000
_cell.length_c   1.000
_cell.angle_alpha   90.00
_cell.angle_beta   90.00
_cell.angle_gamma   90.00
#
_symmetry.space_group_name_H-M   'P 1'
#
loop_
_entity.id
_entity.type
_entity.pdbx_description
1 polymer ?
#
loop_
_entity_poly.entity_id
_entity_poly.type
_entity_poly.pdbx_seq_one_letter_code
_entity_poly.pdbx_strand_id
1 'polypeptide(L)'
;RVMLDSLPPGDTSELSLGQAVAIYEELAPKKHLLGDDDRDTFKAAIARISPEQQFVVLSQDTRYGGIHTRLFDAVHAPKRHEQLVERLGDHGTNKVAMAMAVQDEEGRWFPTAVVYTYWNDRPQLPERIKPILKSPIVALGGSAKVVVPYTISSNFPKAGEALIGNVHSFVYGQSPDAVLSTLSPLRAGNKGFASWLNEQGGRVTLNGEELQDHVFDYLMPVQGANGGIFRSNDPVQSFHMAGMGALLAAIRPDNQDSRLDLELAHGMMANYVYPADPQILAMNRERFVREGILTVSPELAAFIPERYHDRVFVQPYEPEGRGLDLNAREFGI
;
A
#
# COMPACT_ATOMS: atom_id res chain seq x y z
N ARG A 1 32.72 -16.36 6.23
CA ARG A 1 33.57 -17.32 6.99
C ARG A 1 34.48 -16.66 8.03
N VAL A 2 35.36 -15.69 7.71
CA VAL A 2 36.28 -15.11 8.73
C VAL A 2 35.59 -14.27 9.84
N MET A 3 34.32 -13.85 9.67
CA MET A 3 33.59 -13.08 10.71
C MET A 3 32.75 -13.92 11.69
N LEU A 4 32.51 -15.21 11.42
CA LEU A 4 31.60 -16.02 12.25
C LEU A 4 32.33 -16.78 13.37
N ASP A 5 33.63 -17.02 13.22
CA ASP A 5 34.42 -17.84 14.16
C ASP A 5 34.80 -17.09 15.46
N SER A 6 34.40 -15.82 15.62
CA SER A 6 34.78 -14.98 16.77
C SER A 6 33.62 -14.60 17.69
N LEU A 7 32.41 -15.12 17.47
CA LEU A 7 31.27 -14.86 18.36
C LEU A 7 31.21 -15.94 19.44
N PRO A 8 31.27 -15.57 20.74
CA PRO A 8 31.16 -16.55 21.81
C PRO A 8 29.76 -17.21 21.79
N PRO A 9 29.67 -18.52 22.04
CA PRO A 9 28.39 -19.18 22.14
C PRO A 9 27.68 -18.68 23.40
N GLY A 10 26.65 -17.88 23.22
CA GLY A 10 25.75 -17.44 24.29
C GLY A 10 25.99 -16.02 24.80
N ASP A 11 25.65 -15.02 23.98
CA ASP A 11 24.74 -13.92 24.35
C ASP A 11 24.44 -13.12 23.07
N THR A 12 23.29 -13.40 22.44
CA THR A 12 22.96 -12.80 21.15
C THR A 12 22.29 -11.43 21.27
N SER A 13 22.21 -10.89 22.48
CA SER A 13 21.73 -9.54 22.78
C SER A 13 22.72 -8.43 22.35
N GLU A 14 23.96 -8.77 21.98
CA GLU A 14 25.03 -7.81 21.64
C GLU A 14 25.24 -7.55 20.14
N LEU A 15 24.43 -8.16 19.25
CA LEU A 15 24.59 -7.92 17.81
C LEU A 15 24.30 -6.44 17.46
N SER A 16 25.23 -5.77 16.78
CA SER A 16 24.93 -4.51 16.10
C SER A 16 23.98 -4.78 14.92
N LEU A 17 23.19 -3.77 14.51
CA LEU A 17 22.28 -3.89 13.36
C LEU A 17 23.02 -4.33 12.09
N GLY A 18 24.22 -3.79 11.84
CA GLY A 18 25.04 -4.15 10.69
C GLY A 18 25.49 -5.62 10.71
N GLN A 19 25.83 -6.17 11.89
CA GLN A 19 26.16 -7.58 12.05
C GLN A 19 24.93 -8.48 11.88
N ALA A 20 23.79 -8.09 12.44
CA ALA A 20 22.54 -8.82 12.29
C ALA A 20 22.08 -8.91 10.81
N VAL A 21 22.19 -7.81 10.05
CA VAL A 21 21.88 -7.79 8.61
C VAL A 21 22.83 -8.70 7.82
N ALA A 22 24.15 -8.61 8.08
CA ALA A 22 25.13 -9.46 7.39
C ALA A 22 24.89 -10.97 7.64
N ILE A 23 24.55 -11.34 8.88
CA ILE A 23 24.19 -12.72 9.26
C ILE A 23 22.91 -13.15 8.53
N TYR A 24 21.89 -12.29 8.47
CA TYR A 24 20.66 -12.57 7.75
C TYR A 24 20.92 -12.83 6.26
N GLU A 25 21.71 -11.99 5.61
CA GLU A 25 22.04 -12.14 4.18
C GLU A 25 22.83 -13.42 3.87
N GLU A 26 23.76 -13.81 4.75
CA GLU A 26 24.55 -15.04 4.59
C GLU A 26 23.69 -16.30 4.76
N LEU A 27 22.79 -16.32 5.74
CA LEU A 27 22.07 -17.52 6.16
C LEU A 27 20.67 -17.66 5.53
N ALA A 28 19.99 -16.57 5.15
CA ALA A 28 18.64 -16.62 4.59
C ALA A 28 18.51 -17.48 3.32
N PRO A 29 19.46 -17.47 2.35
CA PRO A 29 19.38 -18.34 1.17
C PRO A 29 19.47 -19.84 1.50
N LYS A 30 20.05 -20.17 2.66
CA LYS A 30 20.31 -21.55 3.11
C LYS A 30 19.49 -21.94 4.34
N LYS A 31 18.44 -21.18 4.67
CA LYS A 31 17.64 -21.36 5.91
C LYS A 31 17.10 -22.79 6.13
N HIS A 32 16.91 -23.55 5.06
CA HIS A 32 16.42 -24.93 5.07
C HIS A 32 17.52 -25.98 5.30
N LEU A 33 18.79 -25.56 5.32
CA LEU A 33 19.98 -26.40 5.50
C LEU A 33 20.76 -26.04 6.77
N LEU A 34 20.25 -25.11 7.58
CA LEU A 34 20.94 -24.64 8.78
C LEU A 34 20.90 -25.73 9.87
N GLY A 35 22.08 -26.03 10.42
CA GLY A 35 22.22 -26.73 11.68
C GLY A 35 21.65 -25.90 12.84
N ASP A 36 21.54 -26.50 14.02
CA ASP A 36 20.86 -25.87 15.15
C ASP A 36 21.56 -24.57 15.61
N ASP A 37 22.90 -24.53 15.64
CA ASP A 37 23.69 -23.34 15.99
C ASP A 37 23.50 -22.17 15.00
N ASP A 38 23.53 -22.47 13.70
CA ASP A 38 23.27 -21.49 12.65
C ASP A 38 21.82 -20.99 12.69
N ARG A 39 20.88 -21.86 13.08
CA ARG A 39 19.46 -21.53 13.20
C ARG A 39 19.22 -20.58 14.36
N ASP A 40 19.89 -20.77 15.49
CA ASP A 40 19.76 -19.87 16.65
C ASP A 40 20.50 -18.55 16.43
N THR A 41 21.65 -18.57 15.75
CA THR A 41 22.33 -17.35 15.26
C THR A 41 21.47 -16.58 14.27
N PHE A 42 20.84 -17.27 13.33
CA PHE A 42 19.90 -16.68 12.37
C PHE A 42 18.70 -16.07 13.10
N LYS A 43 18.07 -16.80 14.03
CA LYS A 43 16.95 -16.30 14.87
C LYS A 43 17.37 -15.11 15.72
N ALA A 44 18.60 -15.02 16.19
CA ALA A 44 18.99 -13.91 17.03
C ALA A 44 19.34 -12.65 16.23
N ALA A 45 19.98 -12.79 15.07
CA ALA A 45 20.11 -11.70 14.11
C ALA A 45 18.73 -11.14 13.73
N ILE A 46 17.80 -12.05 13.46
CA ILE A 46 16.37 -11.79 13.30
C ILE A 46 15.77 -11.04 14.50
N ALA A 47 15.96 -11.54 15.72
CA ALA A 47 15.40 -10.97 16.93
C ALA A 47 16.08 -9.65 17.32
N ARG A 48 17.22 -9.32 16.73
CA ARG A 48 17.85 -8.00 16.83
C ARG A 48 17.30 -7.01 15.81
N ILE A 49 16.96 -7.51 14.61
CA ILE A 49 16.24 -6.77 13.55
C ILE A 49 14.76 -6.55 13.93
N SER A 50 14.20 -7.35 14.84
CA SER A 50 12.75 -7.43 15.17
C SER A 50 12.20 -6.37 16.16
N PRO A 51 12.85 -6.02 17.28
CA PRO A 51 12.28 -5.12 18.31
C PRO A 51 12.45 -3.64 17.95
N GLU A 52 13.35 -3.34 17.03
CA GLU A 52 13.31 -2.11 16.27
C GLU A 52 12.60 -2.48 14.97
N GLN A 53 11.30 -2.17 14.83
CA GLN A 53 10.61 -2.13 13.52
C GLN A 53 11.26 -1.04 12.65
N GLN A 54 12.57 -1.13 12.42
CA GLN A 54 13.36 -0.14 11.74
C GLN A 54 13.08 -0.29 10.27
N PHE A 55 12.26 0.62 9.78
CA PHE A 55 12.10 0.87 8.37
C PHE A 55 13.47 1.07 7.77
N VAL A 56 13.78 0.22 6.81
CA VAL A 56 14.94 0.44 5.97
C VAL A 56 14.43 1.19 4.76
N VAL A 57 14.99 2.38 4.51
CA VAL A 57 14.84 3.01 3.21
C VAL A 57 15.70 2.27 2.21
N LEU A 58 15.04 1.80 1.16
CA LEU A 58 15.67 1.17 0.02
C LEU A 58 16.02 2.27 -1.00
N SER A 59 17.30 2.61 -1.07
CA SER A 59 17.88 3.50 -2.07
C SER A 59 18.67 2.71 -3.13
N GLN A 60 19.13 3.39 -4.17
CA GLN A 60 20.00 2.80 -5.20
C GLN A 60 21.32 2.25 -4.61
N ASP A 61 21.79 2.87 -3.53
CA ASP A 61 23.06 2.49 -2.87
C ASP A 61 22.89 1.33 -1.90
N THR A 62 21.66 0.93 -1.58
CA THR A 62 21.45 -0.14 -0.61
C THR A 62 21.72 -1.50 -1.22
N ARG A 63 22.81 -2.13 -0.77
CA ARG A 63 23.25 -3.45 -1.25
C ARG A 63 22.41 -4.56 -0.62
N TYR A 64 21.16 -4.73 -1.02
CA TYR A 64 20.36 -5.88 -0.59
C TYR A 64 20.27 -6.91 -1.71
N GLY A 65 21.03 -7.99 -1.59
CA GLY A 65 21.26 -9.04 -2.60
C GLY A 65 20.01 -9.70 -3.21
N GLY A 66 19.31 -8.98 -4.10
CA GLY A 66 18.10 -9.46 -4.79
C GLY A 66 16.79 -9.30 -4.02
N ILE A 67 16.80 -8.68 -2.83
CA ILE A 67 15.57 -8.37 -2.06
C ILE A 67 14.64 -7.44 -2.84
N HIS A 68 15.21 -6.51 -3.61
CA HIS A 68 14.46 -5.58 -4.43
C HIS A 68 13.63 -6.26 -5.53
N THR A 69 14.03 -7.42 -6.05
CA THR A 69 13.23 -8.09 -7.09
C THR A 69 12.01 -8.80 -6.49
N ARG A 70 12.14 -9.34 -5.28
CA ARG A 70 11.05 -10.05 -4.58
C ARG A 70 10.03 -9.10 -3.95
N LEU A 71 10.48 -7.93 -3.50
CA LEU A 71 9.63 -6.96 -2.81
C LEU A 71 8.71 -6.19 -3.75
N PHE A 72 9.05 -6.04 -5.04
CA PHE A 72 8.39 -5.07 -5.92
C PHE A 72 7.45 -5.71 -6.96
N ASP A 73 7.19 -7.02 -6.85
CA ASP A 73 6.51 -7.81 -7.88
C ASP A 73 4.97 -7.83 -7.75
N ALA A 74 4.42 -7.44 -6.59
CA ALA A 74 3.01 -7.73 -6.26
C ALA A 74 1.96 -6.89 -7.02
N VAL A 75 2.25 -5.64 -7.34
CA VAL A 75 1.26 -4.70 -7.91
C VAL A 75 1.68 -4.22 -9.30
N HIS A 76 2.86 -3.61 -9.41
CA HIS A 76 3.41 -3.07 -10.64
C HIS A 76 4.84 -3.56 -10.87
N ALA A 77 5.01 -4.87 -11.03
CA ALA A 77 6.30 -5.53 -11.24
C ALA A 77 7.25 -4.77 -12.19
N PRO A 78 8.46 -4.38 -11.76
CA PRO A 78 9.47 -3.86 -12.69
C PRO A 78 9.88 -4.98 -13.65
N LYS A 79 9.79 -4.73 -14.96
CA LYS A 79 10.14 -5.73 -15.99
C LYS A 79 11.65 -5.93 -16.13
N ARG A 80 12.43 -4.94 -15.70
CA ARG A 80 13.88 -4.91 -15.78
C ARG A 80 14.46 -4.18 -14.57
N HIS A 81 15.73 -4.44 -14.27
CA HIS A 81 16.41 -3.86 -13.11
C HIS A 81 16.43 -2.32 -13.14
N GLU A 82 16.56 -1.70 -14.31
CA GLU A 82 16.59 -0.23 -14.42
C GLU A 82 15.26 0.39 -13.93
N GLN A 83 14.14 -0.26 -14.24
CA GLN A 83 12.81 0.21 -13.78
C GLN A 83 12.62 0.08 -12.28
N LEU A 84 13.37 -0.83 -11.64
CA LEU A 84 13.40 -0.94 -10.20
C LEU A 84 14.24 0.20 -9.62
N VAL A 85 15.44 0.44 -10.15
CA VAL A 85 16.35 1.52 -9.72
C VAL A 85 15.71 2.90 -9.86
N GLU A 86 14.90 3.12 -10.90
CA GLU A 86 14.08 4.33 -11.11
C GLU A 86 13.02 4.57 -10.02
N ARG A 87 12.82 3.62 -9.10
CA ARG A 87 11.87 3.71 -7.97
C ARG A 87 12.55 3.85 -6.61
N LEU A 88 13.86 3.66 -6.54
CA LEU A 88 14.63 3.59 -5.29
C LEU A 88 15.33 4.91 -4.99
N GLY A 89 14.55 5.97 -4.77
CA GLY A 89 15.11 7.23 -4.27
C GLY A 89 15.41 7.18 -2.77
N ASP A 90 15.99 8.25 -2.24
CA ASP A 90 16.23 8.44 -0.81
C ASP A 90 15.22 9.42 -0.19
N HIS A 91 15.34 9.67 1.12
CA HIS A 91 14.47 10.58 1.88
C HIS A 91 14.42 12.03 1.35
N GLY A 92 15.42 12.48 0.59
CA GLY A 92 15.48 13.81 -0.02
C GLY A 92 14.88 13.86 -1.41
N THR A 93 14.29 12.78 -1.92
CA THR A 93 13.77 12.69 -3.28
C THR A 93 12.27 12.43 -3.36
N ASN A 94 11.69 12.69 -4.52
CA ASN A 94 10.26 12.48 -4.78
C ASN A 94 9.83 11.00 -4.82
N LYS A 95 10.74 10.03 -4.66
CA LYS A 95 10.42 8.60 -4.59
C LYS A 95 11.12 7.97 -3.41
N VAL A 96 10.39 7.21 -2.63
CA VAL A 96 10.95 6.49 -1.49
C VAL A 96 10.39 5.09 -1.49
N ALA A 97 11.26 4.12 -1.25
CA ALA A 97 10.87 2.77 -0.94
C ALA A 97 11.23 2.48 0.52
N MET A 98 10.26 2.03 1.30
CA MET A 98 10.47 1.56 2.66
C MET A 98 10.18 0.07 2.73
N ALA A 99 11.01 -0.66 3.46
CA ALA A 99 10.79 -2.07 3.72
C ALA A 99 10.90 -2.38 5.21
N MET A 100 10.16 -3.41 5.60
CA MET A 100 10.26 -4.05 6.90
C MET A 100 10.23 -5.57 6.69
N ALA A 101 10.84 -6.30 7.62
CA ALA A 101 10.72 -7.75 7.65
C ALA A 101 9.76 -8.12 8.81
N VAL A 102 8.87 -9.08 8.59
CA VAL A 102 7.92 -9.55 9.61
C VAL A 102 8.06 -11.04 9.79
N GLN A 103 8.03 -11.49 11.05
CA GLN A 103 8.06 -12.89 11.42
C GLN A 103 6.63 -13.44 11.55
N ASP A 104 6.37 -14.64 11.02
CA ASP A 104 5.16 -15.39 11.35
C ASP A 104 5.28 -16.18 12.66
N GLU A 105 4.20 -16.85 13.04
CA GLU A 105 4.11 -17.67 14.27
C GLU A 105 5.10 -18.86 14.27
N GLU A 106 5.57 -19.29 13.10
CA GLU A 106 6.54 -20.37 12.93
C GLU A 106 7.99 -19.86 12.89
N GLY A 107 8.19 -18.55 13.07
CA GLY A 107 9.51 -17.94 13.07
C GLY A 107 10.06 -17.59 11.67
N ARG A 108 9.26 -17.72 10.60
CA ARG A 108 9.66 -17.44 9.21
C ARG A 108 9.53 -15.95 8.89
N TRP A 109 10.51 -15.42 8.15
CA TRP A 109 10.56 -14.01 7.79
C TRP A 109 9.99 -13.73 6.41
N PHE A 110 9.14 -12.71 6.36
CA PHE A 110 8.50 -12.21 5.16
C PHE A 110 8.85 -10.75 4.97
N PRO A 111 9.51 -10.39 3.86
CA PRO A 111 9.77 -9.01 3.56
C PRO A 111 8.47 -8.35 3.08
N THR A 112 8.21 -7.15 3.57
CA THR A 112 7.07 -6.29 3.21
C THR A 112 7.64 -4.95 2.78
N ALA A 113 7.14 -4.37 1.69
CA ALA A 113 7.62 -3.10 1.20
C ALA A 113 6.50 -2.20 0.68
N VAL A 114 6.77 -0.91 0.76
CA VAL A 114 5.93 0.15 0.23
C VAL A 114 6.80 1.09 -0.58
N VAL A 115 6.31 1.43 -1.76
CA VAL A 115 6.91 2.44 -2.62
C VAL A 115 5.92 3.55 -2.77
N TYR A 116 6.39 4.76 -2.50
CA TYR A 116 5.55 5.94 -2.59
C TYR A 116 6.30 7.08 -3.28
N THR A 117 5.52 8.02 -3.80
CA THR A 117 6.05 9.23 -4.43
C THR A 117 5.46 10.47 -3.77
N TYR A 118 6.24 11.55 -3.74
CA TYR A 118 5.80 12.86 -3.28
C TYR A 118 5.49 13.75 -4.48
N TRP A 119 4.34 14.42 -4.44
CA TRP A 119 3.94 15.44 -5.40
C TRP A 119 3.85 16.79 -4.69
N ASN A 120 4.69 17.73 -5.12
CA ASN A 120 4.78 19.07 -4.53
C ASN A 120 4.03 20.11 -5.38
N ASP A 121 3.97 19.89 -6.68
CA ASP A 121 3.41 20.77 -7.71
C ASP A 121 1.98 20.38 -8.14
N ARG A 122 1.50 19.23 -7.67
CA ARG A 122 0.18 18.68 -8.03
C ARG A 122 -0.63 18.46 -6.77
N PRO A 123 -1.65 19.30 -6.52
CA PRO A 123 -2.46 19.17 -5.32
C PRO A 123 -3.58 18.14 -5.53
N GLN A 124 -3.82 17.70 -6.79
CA GLN A 124 -4.83 16.70 -7.13
C GLN A 124 -4.35 15.26 -6.90
N LEU A 125 -5.28 14.38 -6.54
CA LEU A 125 -5.05 12.94 -6.43
C LEU A 125 -4.65 12.33 -7.78
N PRO A 126 -3.78 11.31 -7.79
CA PRO A 126 -3.34 10.66 -9.03
C PRO A 126 -4.50 9.91 -9.71
N GLU A 127 -4.68 10.18 -11.01
CA GLU A 127 -5.71 9.49 -11.82
C GLU A 127 -5.18 8.23 -12.52
N ARG A 128 -3.87 8.17 -12.79
CA ARG A 128 -3.24 7.10 -13.58
C ARG A 128 -1.89 6.72 -13.00
N ILE A 129 -1.51 5.45 -13.17
CA ILE A 129 -0.28 4.92 -12.60
C ILE A 129 0.97 5.29 -13.40
N LYS A 130 0.89 5.41 -14.73
CA LYS A 130 2.06 5.64 -15.59
C LYS A 130 2.78 6.96 -15.33
N PRO A 131 2.11 8.10 -15.06
CA PRO A 131 2.80 9.31 -14.63
C PRO A 131 3.66 9.10 -13.37
N ILE A 132 3.19 8.26 -12.43
CA ILE A 132 3.96 7.90 -11.23
C ILE A 132 5.14 6.99 -11.60
N LEU A 133 4.92 5.95 -12.40
CA LEU A 133 5.98 4.99 -12.76
C LEU A 133 7.07 5.60 -13.64
N LYS A 134 6.72 6.57 -14.49
CA LYS A 134 7.65 7.22 -15.43
C LYS A 134 8.25 8.51 -14.90
N SER A 135 7.83 9.03 -13.74
CA SER A 135 8.43 10.23 -13.19
C SER A 135 9.89 9.95 -12.82
N PRO A 136 10.84 10.84 -13.18
CA PRO A 136 12.21 10.70 -12.75
C PRO A 136 12.32 10.87 -11.23
N ILE A 137 13.38 10.32 -10.65
CA ILE A 137 13.81 10.65 -9.28
C ILE A 137 14.36 12.06 -9.32
N VAL A 138 13.79 12.97 -8.52
CA VAL A 138 14.22 14.36 -8.38
C VAL A 138 14.26 14.75 -6.91
N ALA A 139 15.10 15.70 -6.56
CA ALA A 139 15.16 16.24 -5.20
C ALA A 139 13.82 16.92 -4.82
N LEU A 140 13.44 16.78 -3.55
CA LEU A 140 12.24 17.43 -3.01
C LEU A 140 12.48 18.93 -2.87
N GLY A 141 11.79 19.72 -3.71
CA GLY A 141 11.86 21.19 -3.70
C GLY A 141 10.97 21.88 -2.66
N GLY A 142 10.55 21.20 -1.59
CA GLY A 142 9.63 21.73 -0.57
C GLY A 142 8.77 20.66 0.10
N SER A 143 7.74 21.09 0.85
CA SER A 143 6.78 20.19 1.47
C SER A 143 5.84 19.56 0.45
N ALA A 144 5.59 18.26 0.61
CA ALA A 144 4.69 17.54 -0.26
C ALA A 144 3.24 18.00 -0.07
N LYS A 145 2.50 18.04 -1.18
CA LYS A 145 1.05 18.27 -1.17
C LYS A 145 0.29 16.95 -1.19
N VAL A 146 0.79 15.97 -1.94
CA VAL A 146 0.24 14.62 -2.00
C VAL A 146 1.38 13.61 -1.85
N VAL A 147 1.17 12.58 -1.03
CA VAL A 147 2.05 11.42 -0.93
C VAL A 147 1.30 10.20 -1.42
N VAL A 148 1.87 9.49 -2.38
CA VAL A 148 1.19 8.41 -3.09
C VAL A 148 1.90 7.08 -2.94
N PRO A 149 1.49 6.22 -1.99
CA PRO A 149 1.83 4.81 -2.00
C PRO A 149 1.16 4.14 -3.21
N TYR A 150 1.98 3.77 -4.18
CA TYR A 150 1.52 3.18 -5.45
C TYR A 150 1.91 1.70 -5.57
N THR A 151 2.67 1.17 -4.63
CA THR A 151 2.94 -0.26 -4.51
C THR A 151 3.07 -0.58 -3.04
N ILE A 152 2.18 -1.45 -2.55
CA ILE A 152 2.31 -2.08 -1.24
C ILE A 152 2.40 -3.58 -1.50
N SER A 153 3.50 -4.17 -1.07
CA SER A 153 3.79 -5.59 -1.25
C SER A 153 3.89 -6.21 0.12
N SER A 154 2.96 -7.10 0.43
CA SER A 154 2.97 -7.87 1.66
C SER A 154 2.61 -9.31 1.38
N ASN A 155 3.44 -10.21 1.89
CA ASN A 155 3.11 -11.64 1.95
C ASN A 155 2.30 -11.99 3.22
N PHE A 156 2.04 -11.01 4.09
CA PHE A 156 1.34 -11.21 5.35
C PHE A 156 0.40 -10.01 5.64
N PRO A 157 -0.94 -10.16 5.61
CA PRO A 157 -1.87 -9.02 5.68
C PRO A 157 -1.60 -8.04 6.83
N LYS A 158 -1.40 -8.55 8.06
CA LYS A 158 -1.10 -7.73 9.25
C LYS A 158 0.22 -6.95 9.14
N ALA A 159 1.19 -7.46 8.38
CA ALA A 159 2.46 -6.75 8.14
C ALA A 159 2.26 -5.53 7.24
N GLY A 160 1.36 -5.62 6.26
CA GLY A 160 1.04 -4.49 5.40
C GLY A 160 0.35 -3.36 6.18
N GLU A 161 -0.54 -3.70 7.11
CA GLU A 161 -1.24 -2.73 7.98
C GLU A 161 -0.23 -2.00 8.89
N ALA A 162 0.67 -2.74 9.53
CA ALA A 162 1.74 -2.15 10.33
C ALA A 162 2.65 -1.24 9.47
N LEU A 163 3.04 -1.68 8.28
CA LEU A 163 3.88 -0.89 7.37
C LEU A 163 3.21 0.43 7.00
N ILE A 164 1.94 0.41 6.61
CA ILE A 164 1.25 1.62 6.18
C ILE A 164 0.92 2.55 7.36
N GLY A 165 0.68 2.01 8.57
CA GLY A 165 0.57 2.82 9.78
C GLY A 165 1.86 3.58 10.12
N ASN A 166 3.01 2.97 9.84
CA ASN A 166 4.29 3.62 10.02
C ASN A 166 4.61 4.64 8.91
N VAL A 167 4.29 4.33 7.65
CA VAL A 167 4.34 5.34 6.56
C VAL A 167 3.46 6.54 6.90
N HIS A 168 2.25 6.30 7.42
CA HIS A 168 1.33 7.35 7.85
C HIS A 168 1.98 8.25 8.91
N SER A 169 2.50 7.66 9.99
CA SER A 169 3.19 8.40 11.06
C SER A 169 4.41 9.17 10.53
N PHE A 170 5.21 8.55 9.66
CA PHE A 170 6.38 9.18 9.06
C PHE A 170 6.00 10.37 8.16
N VAL A 171 5.02 10.18 7.28
CA VAL A 171 4.56 11.21 6.33
C VAL A 171 4.01 12.41 7.08
N TYR A 172 3.09 12.21 8.03
CA TYR A 172 2.47 13.32 8.76
C TYR A 172 3.42 13.98 9.78
N GLY A 173 4.45 13.26 10.25
CA GLY A 173 5.54 13.86 11.03
C GLY A 173 6.43 14.82 10.22
N GLN A 174 6.61 14.57 8.92
CA GLN A 174 7.47 15.39 8.04
C GLN A 174 6.69 16.40 7.19
N SER A 175 5.44 16.10 6.86
CA SER A 175 4.58 16.88 5.97
C SER A 175 3.15 16.83 6.52
N PRO A 176 2.88 17.51 7.64
CA PRO A 176 1.58 17.46 8.32
C PRO A 176 0.42 17.94 7.44
N ASP A 177 0.70 18.75 6.42
CA ASP A 177 -0.31 19.26 5.50
C ASP A 177 -0.45 18.47 4.19
N ALA A 178 0.25 17.34 4.04
CA ALA A 178 0.16 16.53 2.83
C ALA A 178 -1.07 15.62 2.88
N VAL A 179 -1.67 15.33 1.74
CA VAL A 179 -2.68 14.27 1.62
C VAL A 179 -1.98 12.94 1.34
N LEU A 180 -2.11 11.97 2.24
CA LEU A 180 -1.65 10.60 2.01
C LEU A 180 -2.75 9.81 1.29
N SER A 181 -2.53 9.49 0.00
CA SER A 181 -3.52 8.80 -0.83
C SER A 181 -2.90 7.71 -1.69
N THR A 182 -3.48 6.52 -1.75
CA THR A 182 -2.98 5.48 -2.66
C THR A 182 -3.53 5.66 -4.07
N LEU A 183 -2.95 4.96 -5.04
CA LEU A 183 -3.62 4.60 -6.28
C LEU A 183 -3.59 3.08 -6.40
N SER A 184 -4.64 2.44 -5.90
CA SER A 184 -4.70 1.01 -5.67
C SER A 184 -5.48 0.30 -6.79
N PRO A 185 -5.07 -0.88 -7.24
CA PRO A 185 -5.84 -1.66 -8.19
C PRO A 185 -7.09 -2.26 -7.54
N LEU A 186 -8.14 -2.51 -8.32
CA LEU A 186 -9.31 -3.29 -7.87
C LEU A 186 -9.13 -4.79 -8.15
N ARG A 187 -7.96 -5.31 -7.77
CA ARG A 187 -7.60 -6.72 -7.91
C ARG A 187 -6.57 -7.15 -6.85
N ALA A 188 -6.60 -8.44 -6.52
CA ALA A 188 -5.61 -9.08 -5.66
C ALA A 188 -5.20 -10.43 -6.27
N GLY A 189 -3.89 -10.59 -6.54
CA GLY A 189 -3.39 -11.77 -7.23
C GLY A 189 -3.99 -11.91 -8.63
N ASN A 190 -4.69 -13.02 -8.88
CA ASN A 190 -5.32 -13.37 -10.15
C ASN A 190 -6.85 -13.18 -10.17
N LYS A 191 -7.42 -12.50 -9.17
CA LYS A 191 -8.84 -12.17 -9.09
C LYS A 191 -9.02 -10.67 -8.92
N GLY A 192 -10.16 -10.16 -9.33
CA GLY A 192 -10.52 -8.75 -9.17
C GLY A 192 -11.94 -8.45 -9.62
N PHE A 193 -12.18 -7.16 -9.83
CA PHE A 193 -13.49 -6.65 -10.26
C PHE A 193 -14.04 -7.37 -11.50
N ALA A 194 -13.20 -7.67 -12.51
CA ALA A 194 -13.66 -8.35 -13.73
C ALA A 194 -14.18 -9.77 -13.46
N SER A 195 -13.52 -10.53 -12.57
CA SER A 195 -14.01 -11.87 -12.20
C SER A 195 -15.34 -11.79 -11.43
N TRP A 196 -15.46 -10.83 -10.52
CA TRP A 196 -16.70 -10.62 -9.77
C TRP A 196 -17.85 -10.21 -10.70
N LEU A 197 -17.61 -9.30 -11.64
CA LEU A 197 -18.60 -8.83 -12.60
C LEU A 197 -19.13 -9.98 -13.47
N ASN A 198 -18.25 -10.87 -13.92
CA ASN A 198 -18.64 -12.07 -14.67
C ASN A 198 -19.50 -13.03 -13.82
N GLU A 199 -19.20 -13.18 -12.53
CA GLU A 199 -20.00 -14.00 -11.60
C GLU A 199 -21.41 -13.43 -11.38
N GLN A 200 -21.58 -12.10 -11.47
CA GLN A 200 -22.90 -11.45 -11.44
C GLN A 200 -23.66 -11.53 -12.78
N GLY A 201 -23.11 -12.19 -13.79
CA GLY A 201 -23.69 -12.25 -15.15
C GLY A 201 -23.52 -10.96 -15.95
N GLY A 202 -22.63 -10.06 -15.51
CA GLY A 202 -22.27 -8.84 -16.22
C GLY A 202 -21.58 -9.14 -17.56
N ARG A 203 -21.62 -8.17 -18.48
CA ARG A 203 -20.97 -8.26 -19.80
C ARG A 203 -19.73 -7.36 -19.85
N VAL A 204 -18.74 -7.75 -20.67
CA VAL A 204 -17.50 -6.98 -20.87
C VAL A 204 -17.73 -5.68 -21.67
N THR A 205 -18.89 -5.52 -22.31
CA THR A 205 -19.21 -4.40 -23.22
C THR A 205 -19.92 -3.22 -22.53
N LEU A 206 -19.88 -3.13 -21.21
CA LEU A 206 -20.49 -2.01 -20.48
C LEU A 206 -19.77 -0.70 -20.81
N ASN A 207 -20.52 0.40 -20.86
CA ASN A 207 -19.94 1.73 -20.99
C ASN A 207 -19.29 2.18 -19.66
N GLY A 208 -18.60 3.32 -19.66
CA GLY A 208 -17.86 3.80 -18.48
C GLY A 208 -18.72 4.05 -17.25
N GLU A 209 -19.93 4.58 -17.42
CA GLU A 209 -20.87 4.85 -16.32
C GLU A 209 -21.43 3.55 -15.74
N GLU A 210 -21.85 2.62 -16.59
CA GLU A 210 -22.33 1.30 -16.18
C GLU A 210 -21.25 0.50 -15.43
N LEU A 211 -20.01 0.59 -15.89
CA LEU A 211 -18.87 -0.02 -15.18
C LEU A 211 -18.67 0.62 -13.81
N GLN A 212 -18.76 1.94 -13.70
CA GLN A 212 -18.60 2.65 -12.44
C GLN A 212 -19.69 2.27 -11.43
N ASP A 213 -20.94 2.13 -11.87
CA ASP A 213 -22.06 1.66 -11.05
C ASP A 213 -21.77 0.28 -10.46
N HIS A 214 -21.27 -0.66 -11.28
CA HIS A 214 -20.88 -1.98 -10.79
C HIS A 214 -19.62 -1.98 -9.92
N VAL A 215 -18.71 -1.02 -10.09
CA VAL A 215 -17.61 -0.85 -9.15
C VAL A 215 -18.16 -0.49 -7.77
N PHE A 216 -19.18 0.36 -7.66
CA PHE A 216 -19.82 0.60 -6.36
C PHE A 216 -20.41 -0.68 -5.78
N ASP A 217 -21.17 -1.45 -6.56
CA ASP A 217 -21.70 -2.75 -6.12
C ASP A 217 -20.59 -3.67 -5.58
N TYR A 218 -19.45 -3.72 -6.28
CA TYR A 218 -18.28 -4.52 -5.90
C TYR A 218 -17.63 -4.07 -4.60
N LEU A 219 -17.52 -2.74 -4.41
CA LEU A 219 -16.87 -2.11 -3.26
C LEU A 219 -17.78 -1.96 -2.04
N MET A 220 -19.10 -2.14 -2.19
CA MET A 220 -20.00 -2.05 -1.04
C MET A 220 -19.73 -3.18 -0.04
N PRO A 221 -19.61 -2.87 1.27
CA PRO A 221 -19.41 -3.90 2.27
C PRO A 221 -20.58 -4.88 2.28
N VAL A 222 -20.30 -6.18 2.36
CA VAL A 222 -21.30 -7.23 2.52
C VAL A 222 -21.14 -7.87 3.89
N GLN A 223 -22.25 -8.22 4.52
CA GLN A 223 -22.22 -8.90 5.81
C GLN A 223 -21.74 -10.35 5.58
N GLY A 224 -20.73 -10.78 6.33
CA GLY A 224 -20.27 -12.16 6.25
C GLY A 224 -21.36 -13.16 6.67
N ALA A 225 -21.30 -14.39 6.17
CA ALA A 225 -22.31 -15.44 6.38
C ALA A 225 -22.65 -15.71 7.86
N ASN A 226 -21.74 -15.39 8.78
CA ASN A 226 -21.93 -15.57 10.22
C ASN A 226 -22.51 -14.32 10.93
N GLY A 227 -22.98 -13.31 10.18
CA GLY A 227 -23.62 -12.10 10.72
C GLY A 227 -22.72 -11.12 11.47
N GLY A 228 -21.43 -11.43 11.66
CA GLY A 228 -20.58 -10.71 12.60
C GLY A 228 -19.87 -9.46 12.06
N ILE A 229 -19.26 -9.52 10.87
CA ILE A 229 -18.38 -8.46 10.35
C ILE A 229 -18.69 -8.20 8.89
N PHE A 230 -18.76 -6.92 8.52
CA PHE A 230 -18.81 -6.49 7.13
C PHE A 230 -17.43 -6.52 6.47
N ARG A 231 -17.38 -6.97 5.23
CA ARG A 231 -16.16 -7.02 4.40
C ARG A 231 -16.49 -6.62 2.97
N SER A 232 -15.51 -6.10 2.25
CA SER A 232 -15.67 -5.91 0.81
C SER A 232 -15.35 -7.20 0.05
N ASN A 233 -15.94 -7.33 -1.14
CA ASN A 233 -15.53 -8.34 -2.12
C ASN A 233 -14.13 -8.06 -2.69
N ASP A 234 -13.64 -6.82 -2.57
CA ASP A 234 -12.28 -6.42 -2.90
C ASP A 234 -11.34 -6.58 -1.69
N PRO A 235 -10.32 -7.47 -1.77
CA PRO A 235 -9.31 -7.61 -0.72
C PRO A 235 -8.48 -6.34 -0.53
N VAL A 236 -8.28 -5.55 -1.59
CA VAL A 236 -7.48 -4.31 -1.53
C VAL A 236 -8.23 -3.23 -0.75
N GLN A 237 -9.52 -3.02 -1.02
CA GLN A 237 -10.37 -2.18 -0.20
C GLN A 237 -10.42 -2.62 1.25
N SER A 238 -10.56 -3.94 1.50
CA SER A 238 -10.59 -4.47 2.87
C SER A 238 -9.29 -4.14 3.61
N PHE A 239 -8.14 -4.24 2.94
CA PHE A 239 -6.86 -3.81 3.51
C PHE A 239 -6.86 -2.31 3.87
N HIS A 240 -7.24 -1.44 2.95
CA HIS A 240 -7.20 0.01 3.17
C HIS A 240 -8.24 0.49 4.19
N MET A 241 -9.49 0.02 4.09
CA MET A 241 -10.60 0.53 4.90
C MET A 241 -10.81 -0.28 6.18
N ALA A 242 -10.95 -1.61 6.10
CA ALA A 242 -11.17 -2.45 7.28
C ALA A 242 -9.90 -2.65 8.13
N GLY A 243 -8.73 -2.64 7.49
CA GLY A 243 -7.44 -2.70 8.18
C GLY A 243 -7.07 -1.36 8.82
N MET A 244 -7.08 -0.30 8.00
CA MET A 244 -6.46 0.98 8.38
C MET A 244 -7.41 2.17 8.54
N GLY A 245 -8.69 2.05 8.20
CA GLY A 245 -9.64 3.15 8.32
C GLY A 245 -9.49 4.25 7.26
N ALA A 246 -8.85 3.95 6.13
CA ALA A 246 -8.85 4.86 4.99
C ALA A 246 -10.28 5.09 4.46
N LEU A 247 -10.48 6.20 3.76
CA LEU A 247 -11.72 6.47 3.02
C LEU A 247 -11.53 6.30 1.52
N LEU A 248 -12.59 5.95 0.81
CA LEU A 248 -12.59 5.86 -0.64
C LEU A 248 -12.78 7.26 -1.25
N ALA A 249 -11.72 7.79 -1.85
CA ALA A 249 -11.71 9.18 -2.32
C ALA A 249 -12.06 9.35 -3.79
N ALA A 250 -11.76 8.35 -4.63
CA ALA A 250 -12.12 8.36 -6.04
C ALA A 250 -12.08 6.95 -6.63
N ILE A 251 -12.90 6.72 -7.64
CA ILE A 251 -12.78 5.60 -8.58
C ILE A 251 -12.24 6.18 -9.88
N ARG A 252 -11.15 5.60 -10.40
CA ARG A 252 -10.43 6.10 -11.57
C ARG A 252 -10.62 5.12 -12.74
N PRO A 253 -11.39 5.51 -13.78
CA PRO A 253 -11.50 4.72 -14.99
C PRO A 253 -10.26 4.88 -15.87
N ASP A 254 -10.20 4.06 -16.93
CA ASP A 254 -9.25 4.19 -18.03
C ASP A 254 -7.76 4.08 -17.67
N ASN A 255 -7.41 3.29 -16.64
CA ASN A 255 -6.02 2.91 -16.45
C ASN A 255 -5.60 1.84 -17.49
N GLN A 256 -5.25 2.30 -18.68
CA GLN A 256 -4.80 1.44 -19.79
C GLN A 256 -3.33 1.05 -19.71
N ASP A 257 -2.62 1.51 -18.67
CA ASP A 257 -1.17 1.41 -18.59
C ASP A 257 -0.68 0.05 -18.06
N SER A 258 -1.60 -0.79 -17.59
CA SER A 258 -1.31 -2.11 -17.01
C SER A 258 -2.23 -3.16 -17.60
N ARG A 259 -1.64 -4.10 -18.35
CA ARG A 259 -2.38 -5.23 -18.93
C ARG A 259 -3.14 -6.03 -17.87
N LEU A 260 -2.55 -6.23 -16.70
CA LEU A 260 -3.21 -6.95 -15.60
C LEU A 260 -4.40 -6.18 -15.04
N ASP A 261 -4.31 -4.86 -14.90
CA ASP A 261 -5.43 -4.06 -14.39
C ASP A 261 -6.56 -3.99 -15.44
N LEU A 262 -6.22 -3.95 -16.73
CA LEU A 262 -7.19 -4.10 -17.82
C LEU A 262 -7.89 -5.47 -17.80
N GLU A 263 -7.14 -6.55 -17.68
CA GLU A 263 -7.67 -7.93 -17.71
C GLU A 263 -8.50 -8.27 -16.46
N LEU A 264 -8.07 -7.83 -15.28
CA LEU A 264 -8.67 -8.27 -14.01
C LEU A 264 -9.58 -7.22 -13.36
N ALA A 265 -9.53 -5.97 -13.81
CA ALA A 265 -10.33 -4.88 -13.26
C ALA A 265 -10.87 -3.91 -14.31
N HIS A 266 -10.84 -4.23 -15.61
CA HIS A 266 -11.25 -3.34 -16.69
C HIS A 266 -10.55 -1.96 -16.68
N GLY A 267 -9.33 -1.89 -16.14
CA GLY A 267 -8.59 -0.64 -16.01
C GLY A 267 -9.10 0.27 -14.88
N MET A 268 -9.97 -0.23 -13.99
CA MET A 268 -10.44 0.50 -12.82
C MET A 268 -9.39 0.47 -11.70
N MET A 269 -9.16 1.64 -11.10
CA MET A 269 -8.36 1.81 -9.89
C MET A 269 -9.15 2.65 -8.87
N ALA A 270 -8.69 2.65 -7.62
CA ALA A 270 -9.28 3.46 -6.56
C ALA A 270 -8.21 4.26 -5.81
N ASN A 271 -8.56 5.48 -5.43
CA ASN A 271 -7.78 6.24 -4.46
C ASN A 271 -8.33 6.01 -3.06
N TYR A 272 -7.47 5.55 -2.14
CA TYR A 272 -7.79 5.49 -0.71
C TYR A 272 -7.00 6.56 0.03
N VAL A 273 -7.70 7.47 0.71
CA VAL A 273 -7.07 8.53 1.50
C VAL A 273 -7.00 8.14 2.96
N TYR A 274 -5.86 8.41 3.58
CA TYR A 274 -5.62 8.19 5.00
C TYR A 274 -5.66 9.53 5.74
N PRO A 275 -6.76 9.85 6.45
CA PRO A 275 -6.83 11.00 7.34
C PRO A 275 -5.61 11.13 8.27
N ALA A 276 -5.16 12.37 8.50
CA ALA A 276 -4.02 12.63 9.39
C ALA A 276 -4.31 12.23 10.84
N ASP A 277 -5.54 12.44 11.30
CA ASP A 277 -5.98 12.13 12.67
C ASP A 277 -6.22 10.61 12.86
N PRO A 278 -5.48 9.94 13.75
CA PRO A 278 -5.69 8.53 14.05
C PRO A 278 -7.07 8.20 14.61
N GLN A 279 -7.76 9.15 15.26
CA GLN A 279 -9.12 8.95 15.75
C GLN A 279 -10.11 8.81 14.58
N ILE A 280 -9.95 9.63 13.53
CA ILE A 280 -10.76 9.53 12.32
C ILE A 280 -10.54 8.18 11.63
N LEU A 281 -9.29 7.70 11.54
CA LEU A 281 -8.99 6.36 11.02
C LEU A 281 -9.74 5.27 11.83
N ALA A 282 -9.66 5.33 13.16
CA ALA A 282 -10.35 4.36 14.03
C ALA A 282 -11.88 4.38 13.82
N MET A 283 -12.48 5.57 13.73
CA MET A 283 -13.92 5.74 13.49
C MET A 283 -14.35 5.19 12.12
N ASN A 284 -13.60 5.51 11.06
CA ASN A 284 -13.88 5.03 9.71
C ASN A 284 -13.78 3.50 9.64
N ARG A 285 -12.77 2.93 10.30
CA ARG A 285 -12.61 1.47 10.41
C ARG A 285 -13.81 0.85 11.12
N GLU A 286 -14.26 1.43 12.24
CA GLU A 286 -15.40 0.91 12.98
C GLU A 286 -16.68 0.92 12.13
N ARG A 287 -16.99 2.06 11.48
CA ARG A 287 -18.12 2.18 10.54
C ARG A 287 -18.09 1.12 9.45
N PHE A 288 -16.92 0.90 8.85
CA PHE A 288 -16.77 -0.10 7.80
C PHE A 288 -17.02 -1.52 8.31
N VAL A 289 -16.34 -1.91 9.39
CA VAL A 289 -16.30 -3.29 9.89
C VAL A 289 -17.59 -3.68 10.62
N ARG A 290 -18.18 -2.77 11.39
CA ARG A 290 -19.33 -3.04 12.26
C ARG A 290 -20.65 -2.63 11.63
N GLU A 291 -20.68 -1.49 10.94
CA GLU A 291 -21.93 -0.90 10.44
C GLU A 291 -22.11 -1.16 8.94
N GLY A 292 -21.06 -1.60 8.24
CA GLY A 292 -21.11 -1.81 6.79
C GLY A 292 -21.27 -0.51 6.02
N ILE A 293 -20.82 0.60 6.61
CA ILE A 293 -20.87 1.95 6.05
C ILE A 293 -19.55 2.25 5.33
N LEU A 294 -19.66 2.65 4.07
CA LEU A 294 -18.54 3.08 3.25
C LEU A 294 -18.22 4.55 3.55
N THR A 295 -17.04 4.84 4.10
CA THR A 295 -16.59 6.24 4.22
C THR A 295 -16.00 6.72 2.90
N VAL A 296 -16.50 7.84 2.40
CA VAL A 296 -16.13 8.40 1.09
C VAL A 296 -15.76 9.88 1.19
N SER A 297 -15.07 10.38 0.18
CA SER A 297 -14.83 11.81 0.02
C SER A 297 -16.07 12.58 -0.43
N PRO A 298 -16.12 13.92 -0.19
CA PRO A 298 -17.16 14.77 -0.77
C PRO A 298 -17.23 14.68 -2.30
N GLU A 299 -16.09 14.59 -2.99
CA GLU A 299 -16.06 14.53 -4.45
C GLU A 299 -16.67 13.23 -4.97
N LEU A 300 -16.39 12.09 -4.32
CA LEU A 300 -16.95 10.81 -4.75
C LEU A 300 -18.44 10.72 -4.45
N ALA A 301 -18.90 11.35 -3.35
CA ALA A 301 -20.30 11.32 -2.92
C ALA A 301 -21.27 11.78 -4.02
N ALA A 302 -20.87 12.74 -4.86
CA ALA A 302 -21.66 13.23 -5.98
C ALA A 302 -21.95 12.19 -7.07
N PHE A 303 -21.18 11.09 -7.12
CA PHE A 303 -21.29 10.04 -8.12
C PHE A 303 -21.83 8.72 -7.54
N ILE A 304 -22.21 8.69 -6.26
CA ILE A 304 -22.70 7.48 -5.62
C ILE A 304 -24.16 7.25 -6.02
N PRO A 305 -24.50 6.04 -6.51
CA PRO A 305 -25.88 5.67 -6.80
C PRO A 305 -26.78 5.86 -5.58
N GLU A 306 -27.98 6.42 -5.78
CA GLU A 306 -28.94 6.73 -4.71
C GLU A 306 -29.23 5.54 -3.79
N ARG A 307 -29.20 4.32 -4.34
CA ARG A 307 -29.38 3.05 -3.60
C ARG A 307 -28.35 2.79 -2.49
N TYR A 308 -27.29 3.59 -2.40
CA TYR A 308 -26.23 3.46 -1.40
C TYR A 308 -26.13 4.64 -0.44
N HIS A 309 -26.97 5.67 -0.57
CA HIS A 309 -26.86 6.90 0.25
C HIS A 309 -27.02 6.65 1.75
N ASP A 310 -27.81 5.65 2.17
CA ASP A 310 -27.99 5.24 3.57
C ASP A 310 -26.81 4.40 4.12
N ARG A 311 -25.91 3.97 3.24
CA ARG A 311 -24.76 3.11 3.56
C ARG A 311 -23.43 3.81 3.34
N VAL A 312 -23.45 5.13 3.21
CA VAL A 312 -22.28 5.95 2.94
C VAL A 312 -22.17 7.05 3.98
N PHE A 313 -20.94 7.31 4.43
CA PHE A 313 -20.61 8.44 5.28
C PHE A 313 -19.62 9.36 4.54
N VAL A 314 -19.98 10.62 4.36
CA VAL A 314 -19.13 11.61 3.68
C VAL A 314 -18.17 12.24 4.69
N GLN A 315 -16.88 12.11 4.45
CA GLN A 315 -15.81 12.62 5.33
C GLN A 315 -14.82 13.46 4.51
N PRO A 316 -14.72 14.77 4.76
CA PRO A 316 -13.63 15.58 4.24
C PRO A 316 -12.27 15.05 4.74
N TYR A 317 -11.25 15.07 3.86
CA TYR A 317 -9.88 14.65 4.18
C TYR A 317 -8.85 15.77 4.10
N GLU A 318 -9.28 16.98 3.73
CA GLU A 318 -8.39 18.14 3.71
C GLU A 318 -8.31 18.81 5.09
N PRO A 319 -7.15 19.34 5.48
CA PRO A 319 -7.07 20.29 6.58
C PRO A 319 -7.94 21.52 6.24
N GLU A 320 -8.73 21.99 7.21
CA GLU A 320 -9.60 23.17 7.04
C GLU A 320 -8.85 24.33 6.36
N GLY A 321 -9.43 24.90 5.28
CA GLY A 321 -8.93 26.11 4.63
C GLY A 321 -8.11 25.93 3.35
N ARG A 322 -7.99 24.71 2.81
CA ARG A 322 -7.37 24.48 1.49
C ARG A 322 -8.36 23.85 0.53
N GLY A 323 -9.35 24.62 0.07
CA GLY A 323 -10.09 24.19 -1.10
C GLY A 323 -9.10 23.93 -2.23
N LEU A 324 -8.88 22.65 -2.56
CA LEU A 324 -8.48 22.33 -3.92
C LEU A 324 -9.42 23.11 -4.85
N ASP A 325 -8.87 23.76 -5.87
CA ASP A 325 -9.72 24.39 -6.87
C ASP A 325 -10.39 23.27 -7.67
N LEU A 326 -11.52 22.80 -7.15
CA LEU A 326 -12.27 21.63 -7.61
C LEU A 326 -13.18 21.96 -8.82
N ASN A 327 -13.15 23.21 -9.30
CA ASN A 327 -14.00 23.72 -10.39
C ASN A 327 -13.27 23.91 -11.74
N ALA A 328 -12.18 23.20 -12.01
CA ALA A 328 -11.47 23.30 -13.29
C ALA A 328 -11.89 22.24 -14.35
N ARG A 329 -13.07 21.65 -14.22
CA ARG A 329 -13.77 21.01 -15.36
C ARG A 329 -15.09 21.73 -15.58
N GLU A 330 -15.04 22.72 -16.46
CA GLU A 330 -16.19 23.07 -17.30
C GLU A 330 -16.72 21.76 -17.91
N PHE A 331 -17.90 21.34 -17.47
CA PHE A 331 -18.62 20.24 -18.09
C PHE A 331 -19.07 20.69 -19.48
N GLY A 332 -18.27 20.35 -20.49
CA GLY A 332 -18.72 20.22 -21.86
C GLY A 332 -19.20 18.79 -22.12
N ILE A 333 -20.38 18.44 -21.60
CA ILE A 333 -21.31 17.43 -22.13
C ILE A 333 -22.73 17.96 -21.89
#